data_AF-A0A842LME7-F1
#
_entry.id   AF-A0A842LME7-F1
#
_cell.length_a   1.000
_cell.length_b   1.000
_cell.length_c   1.000
_cell.angle_alpha   90.00
_cell.angle_beta   90.00
_cell.angle_gamma   90.00
#
_symmetry.space_group_name_H-M   'P 1'
#
loop_
_entity.id
_entity.type
_entity.pdbx_description
1 polymer ?
#
loop_
_entity_poly.entity_id
_entity_poly.type
_entity_poly.pdbx_seq_one_letter_code
_entity_poly.pdbx_strand_id
1 'polypeptide(L)' 'MKKDKQKIIFDKDKILTREEIFEGKERFRKEQARLPFEEKIKILVKLQKIARSIKGKGIVWKIKE' A
#
# COMPACT_ATOMS: atom_id res chain seq x y z
N MET A 1 -9.16 -30.80 2.89
CA MET A 1 -9.91 -29.55 2.63
C MET A 1 -9.51 -29.02 1.27
N LYS A 2 -10.44 -28.95 0.31
CA LYS A 2 -10.19 -28.34 -1.00
C LYS A 2 -9.89 -26.86 -0.74
N LYS A 3 -8.65 -26.43 -0.94
CA LYS A 3 -8.31 -25.00 -0.97
C LYS A 3 -9.00 -24.46 -2.22
N ASP A 4 -10.15 -23.83 -2.06
CA ASP A 4 -10.75 -23.01 -3.11
C ASP A 4 -9.71 -21.97 -3.52
N LYS A 5 -9.04 -22.20 -4.65
CA LYS A 5 -8.06 -21.29 -5.24
C LYS A 5 -8.82 -20.04 -5.68
N GLN A 6 -8.99 -19.11 -4.75
CA GLN A 6 -9.87 -17.95 -4.90
C GLN A 6 -9.29 -16.87 -5.82
N LYS A 7 -10.19 -16.38 -6.69
CA LYS A 7 -10.24 -15.13 -7.47
C LYS A 7 -8.92 -14.62 -8.06
N ILE A 8 -8.80 -14.81 -9.37
CA ILE A 8 -7.86 -14.14 -10.27
C ILE A 8 -8.29 -12.68 -10.42
N ILE A 9 -7.38 -11.74 -10.14
CA ILE A 9 -7.55 -10.33 -10.47
C ILE A 9 -6.78 -10.06 -11.76
N PHE A 10 -7.46 -9.52 -12.76
CA PHE A 10 -6.82 -9.06 -14.00
C PHE A 10 -6.39 -7.60 -13.82
N ASP A 11 -5.10 -7.36 -13.63
CA ASP A 11 -4.52 -6.02 -13.75
C ASP A 11 -3.75 -5.97 -15.08
N LYS A 12 -4.22 -5.15 -16.04
CA LYS A 12 -3.55 -4.89 -17.33
C LYS A 12 -2.89 -6.15 -17.94
N ASP A 13 -3.71 -7.15 -18.22
CA ASP A 13 -3.30 -8.43 -18.85
C ASP A 13 -2.48 -9.40 -17.99
N LYS A 14 -2.26 -9.11 -16.69
CA LYS A 14 -1.65 -10.05 -15.75
C LYS A 14 -2.69 -10.74 -14.87
N ILE A 15 -2.61 -12.06 -14.83
CA ILE A 15 -3.32 -12.92 -13.88
C ILE A 15 -2.57 -12.87 -12.56
N LEU A 16 -3.15 -12.20 -11.55
CA LEU A 16 -2.67 -12.22 -10.18
C LEU A 16 -3.57 -13.11 -9.34
N THR A 17 -2.99 -14.13 -8.72
CA THR A 17 -3.68 -14.94 -7.72
C THR A 17 -3.79 -14.19 -6.41
N ARG A 18 -4.81 -14.55 -5.61
CA ARG A 18 -4.95 -14.06 -4.24
C ARG A 18 -3.66 -14.26 -3.43
N GLU A 19 -3.05 -15.44 -3.54
CA GLU A 19 -1.85 -15.83 -2.80
C GLU A 19 -0.66 -14.90 -3.16
N GLU A 20 -0.41 -14.66 -4.45
CA GLU A 20 0.64 -13.74 -4.90
C GLU A 20 0.43 -12.31 -4.40
N ILE A 21 -0.82 -11.84 -4.33
CA ILE A 21 -1.15 -10.52 -3.76
C ILE A 21 -0.76 -10.45 -2.28
N PHE A 22 -1.08 -11.48 -1.50
CA PHE A 22 -0.73 -11.51 -0.07
C PHE A 22 0.78 -11.61 0.15
N GLU A 23 1.47 -12.44 -0.62
CA GLU A 23 2.92 -12.54 -0.57
C GLU A 23 3.60 -11.23 -0.96
N GLY A 24 3.12 -10.58 -2.02
CA GLY A 24 3.61 -9.27 -2.45
C GLY A 24 3.42 -8.20 -1.37
N LYS A 25 2.25 -8.17 -0.73
CA LYS A 25 1.99 -7.29 0.42
C LYS A 25 2.95 -7.55 1.57
N GLU A 26 3.21 -8.82 1.89
CA GLU A 26 4.12 -9.16 2.98
C GLU A 26 5.57 -8.80 2.68
N ARG A 27 6.04 -9.03 1.44
CA ARG A 27 7.37 -8.57 0.99
C ARG A 27 7.49 -7.05 1.09
N PHE A 28 6.52 -6.32 0.56
CA PHE A 28 6.50 -4.85 0.61
C PHE A 28 6.52 -4.34 2.05
N ARG A 29 5.73 -4.94 2.95
CA ARG A 29 5.76 -4.58 4.39
C ARG A 29 7.15 -4.77 5.01
N LYS A 30 7.81 -5.89 4.73
CA LYS A 30 9.17 -6.17 5.24
C LYS A 30 10.19 -5.18 4.70
N GLU A 31 10.11 -4.83 3.42
CA GLU A 31 10.99 -3.83 2.81
C GLU A 31 10.78 -2.43 3.41
N GLN A 32 9.52 -2.01 3.57
CA GLN A 32 9.20 -0.73 4.23
C GLN A 32 9.67 -0.70 5.68
N ALA A 33 9.59 -1.83 6.41
CA ALA A 33 10.06 -1.92 7.78
C ALA A 33 11.58 -1.68 7.90
N ARG A 34 12.36 -2.07 6.87
CA ARG A 34 13.81 -1.88 6.80
C ARG A 34 14.24 -0.44 6.50
N LEU A 35 13.32 0.43 6.07
CA LEU A 35 13.67 1.82 5.78
C LEU A 35 14.11 2.57 7.05
N PRO A 36 15.10 3.48 6.94
CA PRO A 36 15.43 4.42 8.00
C PRO A 36 14.21 5.25 8.43
N PHE A 37 14.23 5.73 9.67
CA PHE A 37 13.12 6.52 10.21
C PHE A 37 12.83 7.77 9.37
N GLU A 38 13.87 8.50 8.95
CA GLU A 38 13.74 9.70 8.13
C GLU A 38 13.03 9.43 6.78
N GLU A 39 13.37 8.32 6.12
CA GLU A 39 12.74 7.93 4.86
C GLU A 39 11.27 7.59 5.04
N LYS A 40 10.91 6.92 6.15
CA LYS A 40 9.51 6.67 6.51
C LYS A 40 8.73 7.97 6.71
N ILE A 41 9.32 8.97 7.35
CA ILE A 41 8.70 10.30 7.51
C ILE A 41 8.54 10.99 6.15
N LYS A 42 9.54 10.97 5.27
CA LYS A 42 9.43 11.54 3.91
C LYS A 42 8.28 10.90 3.12
N ILE A 43 8.15 9.57 3.19
CA ILE A 43 7.04 8.84 2.55
C ILE A 43 5.70 9.27 3.14
N LEU A 44 5.58 9.33 4.48
CA LEU A 44 4.37 9.77 5.15
C LEU A 44 3.94 11.18 4.71
N VAL A 45 4.87 12.14 4.69
CA VAL A 45 4.61 13.52 4.26
C VAL A 45 4.12 13.56 2.81
N LYS A 46 4.76 12.81 1.90
CA LYS A 46 4.33 12.71 0.49
C LYS A 46 2.91 12.17 0.38
N LEU A 47 2.60 11.09 1.09
CA LEU A 47 1.25 10.50 1.11
C LEU A 47 0.21 11.48 1.65
N GLN A 48 0.54 12.24 2.70
CA GLN A 48 -0.36 13.25 3.24
C GLN A 48 -0.60 14.40 2.27
N LYS A 49 0.42 14.85 1.51
CA LYS A 49 0.26 15.86 0.45
C LYS A 49 -0.67 15.37 -0.66
N ILE A 50 -0.55 14.11 -1.08
CA ILE A 50 -1.46 13.49 -2.05
C ILE A 50 -2.87 13.40 -1.47
N ALA A 51 -3.01 12.96 -0.22
CA ALA A 51 -4.31 12.89 0.43
C ALA A 51 -5.01 14.27 0.51
N ARG A 52 -4.25 15.36 0.71
CA ARG A 52 -4.76 16.74 0.67
C ARG A 52 -5.26 17.15 -0.71
N SER A 53 -4.66 16.67 -1.80
CA SER A 53 -5.03 17.06 -3.15
C SER A 53 -6.28 16.32 -3.67
N ILE A 54 -6.60 15.16 -3.10
CA ILE A 54 -7.82 14.42 -3.42
C ILE A 54 -9.01 15.11 -2.72
N LYS A 55 -9.89 15.76 -3.50
CA LYS A 55 -11.12 16.38 -2.98
C LYS A 55 -12.01 15.31 -2.32
N GLY A 56 -12.11 15.32 -0.98
CA GLY A 56 -12.96 14.40 -0.24
C GLY A 56 -12.89 14.55 1.28
N LYS A 57 -13.80 13.90 2.01
CA LYS A 57 -13.84 13.84 3.49
C LYS A 57 -12.82 12.82 4.03
N GLY A 58 -11.54 12.99 3.74
CA GLY A 58 -10.45 12.18 4.29
C GLY A 58 -9.89 12.78 5.59
N ILE A 59 -9.48 11.94 6.55
CA ILE A 59 -8.71 12.40 7.71
C ILE A 59 -7.28 12.65 7.26
N VAL A 60 -6.98 13.91 6.97
CA VAL A 60 -5.62 14.38 6.70
C VAL A 60 -5.03 14.91 8.00
N TRP A 61 -3.88 14.38 8.39
CA TRP A 61 -3.14 14.91 9.53
C TRP A 61 -2.65 16.32 9.22
N LYS A 62 -2.89 17.24 10.16
CA LYS A 62 -2.32 18.58 10.12
C LYS A 62 -0.87 18.50 10.61
N ILE A 63 0.06 18.38 9.68
CA ILE A 63 1.47 18.71 9.95
C ILE A 63 1.51 20.22 10.21
N LYS A 64 1.82 20.65 11.43
CA LYS A 64 2.15 22.05 11.71
C LYS A 64 3.52 22.32 11.10
N GLU A 65 3.60 23.39 10.31
CA GLU A 65 4.88 23.95 9.85
C GLU A 65 5.57 24.69 11.00
#